data_AF-A0A377V562-F1
#
_entry.id   AF-A0A377V562-F1
#
_cell.length_a   1.000
_cell.length_b   1.000
_cell.length_c   1.000
_cell.angle_alpha   90.00
_cell.angle_beta   90.00
_cell.angle_gamma   90.00
#
_symmetry.space_group_name_H-M   'P 1'
#
loop_
_entity.id
_entity.type
_entity.pdbx_description
1 polymer ?
#
loop_
_entity_poly.entity_id
_entity_poly.type
_entity_poly.pdbx_seq_one_letter_code
_entity_poly.pdbx_strand_id
1 'polypeptide(L)'
;MYGAPPWKGRRIPPHDAVFKHLLSHRATARDFLDIHLPAPLRALCNLNTLRLESGSFIDDELRASHSDILYSLQTQAGEGYIYLLIEHQSSADRHMAFRLMRYAIAAMQRHLDKGHTQLPLVIPLLFYHGRVSPWPYPMCWLAGFADPDIARRIYGEDFPLIDITSTPDDEIMRTGAWRCWSCCRSIFASGI
;
A
#
# COMPACT_ATOMS: atom_id res chain seq x y z
N MET A 1 17.61 -35.63 -14.08
CA MET A 1 17.62 -34.76 -15.28
C MET A 1 16.98 -33.44 -14.90
N TYR A 2 17.66 -32.36 -15.25
CA TYR A 2 17.55 -30.97 -14.81
C TYR A 2 16.14 -30.41 -14.58
N GLY A 3 15.92 -29.85 -13.39
CA GLY A 3 14.86 -28.90 -13.10
C GLY A 3 15.13 -27.56 -13.79
N ALA A 4 14.08 -26.93 -14.32
CA ALA A 4 14.16 -25.60 -14.88
C ALA A 4 14.30 -24.55 -13.76
N PRO A 5 15.15 -23.52 -13.90
CA PRO A 5 15.37 -22.51 -12.87
C PRO A 5 14.16 -21.55 -12.72
N PRO A 6 13.93 -20.97 -11.52
CA PRO A 6 12.73 -20.20 -11.18
C PRO A 6 12.62 -18.79 -11.78
N TRP A 7 13.49 -18.40 -12.71
CA TRP A 7 13.54 -17.04 -13.27
C TRP A 7 13.45 -17.04 -14.80
N LYS A 8 12.33 -17.51 -15.36
CA LYS A 8 12.00 -17.11 -16.74
C LYS A 8 11.48 -15.68 -16.68
N GLY A 9 12.34 -14.73 -17.04
CA GLY A 9 12.00 -13.31 -17.21
C GLY A 9 10.70 -13.17 -18.00
N ARG A 10 9.67 -12.66 -17.34
CA ARG A 10 8.35 -12.47 -17.93
C ARG A 10 8.49 -11.38 -19.01
N ARG A 11 8.17 -11.70 -20.26
CA ARG A 11 8.12 -10.69 -21.34
C ARG A 11 7.12 -9.59 -20.93
N ILE A 12 7.58 -8.35 -20.86
CA ILE A 12 6.73 -7.19 -20.61
C ILE A 12 5.79 -7.04 -21.82
N PRO A 13 4.46 -7.07 -21.64
CA PRO A 13 3.51 -6.77 -22.70
C PRO A 13 3.80 -5.40 -23.35
N PRO A 14 3.64 -5.22 -24.67
CA PRO A 14 3.92 -3.94 -25.33
C PRO A 14 3.17 -2.75 -24.70
N HIS A 15 1.93 -2.96 -24.24
CA HIS A 15 1.14 -1.94 -23.56
C HIS A 15 1.75 -1.49 -22.22
N ASP A 16 2.30 -2.43 -21.45
CA ASP A 16 2.98 -2.16 -20.17
C ASP A 16 4.25 -1.33 -20.40
N ALA A 17 5.02 -1.68 -21.44
CA ALA A 17 6.23 -0.96 -21.80
C ALA A 17 5.93 0.47 -22.28
N VAL A 18 4.91 0.66 -23.12
CA VAL A 18 4.47 1.99 -23.59
C VAL A 18 3.95 2.83 -22.44
N PHE A 19 3.07 2.28 -21.60
CA PHE A 19 2.57 2.97 -20.40
C PHE A 19 3.71 3.44 -19.52
N LYS A 20 4.65 2.54 -19.20
CA LYS A 20 5.80 2.83 -18.36
C LYS A 20 6.70 3.91 -18.97
N HIS A 21 6.93 3.83 -20.27
CA HIS A 21 7.73 4.82 -20.99
C HIS A 21 7.06 6.20 -20.99
N LEU A 22 5.76 6.28 -21.22
CA LEU A 22 5.05 7.56 -21.25
C LEU A 22 5.06 8.22 -19.87
N LEU A 23 4.68 7.48 -18.83
CA LEU A 23 4.53 8.02 -17.49
C LEU A 23 5.84 8.10 -16.69
N SER A 24 6.97 7.60 -17.20
CA SER A 24 8.29 7.92 -16.63
C SER A 24 8.75 9.35 -16.98
N HIS A 25 8.14 9.98 -17.99
CA HIS A 25 8.38 11.38 -18.31
C HIS A 25 7.54 12.28 -17.40
N ARG A 26 8.23 13.08 -16.58
CA ARG A 26 7.59 13.94 -15.56
C ARG A 26 6.52 14.88 -16.11
N ALA A 27 6.74 15.48 -17.28
CA ALA A 27 5.75 16.38 -17.90
C ALA A 27 4.46 15.62 -18.24
N THR A 28 4.59 14.49 -18.94
CA THR A 28 3.45 13.60 -19.26
C THR A 28 2.74 13.11 -18.00
N ALA A 29 3.48 12.70 -16.97
CA ALA A 29 2.89 12.25 -15.71
C ALA A 29 2.14 13.37 -14.98
N ARG A 30 2.70 14.59 -14.97
CA ARG A 30 2.03 15.76 -14.41
C ARG A 30 0.71 16.03 -15.10
N ASP A 31 0.70 16.08 -16.44
CA ASP A 31 -0.53 16.36 -17.20
C ASP A 31 -1.56 15.26 -16.99
N PHE A 32 -1.13 14.00 -17.00
CA PHE A 32 -1.98 12.86 -16.68
C PHE A 32 -2.64 13.00 -15.30
N LEU A 33 -1.86 13.34 -14.28
CA LEU A 33 -2.36 13.50 -12.91
C LEU A 33 -3.26 14.73 -12.77
N ASP A 34 -2.95 15.82 -13.45
CA ASP A 34 -3.79 17.03 -13.44
C ASP A 34 -5.17 16.76 -14.04
N ILE A 35 -5.25 15.95 -15.10
CA ILE A 35 -6.49 15.57 -15.77
C ILE A 35 -7.29 14.54 -14.96
N HIS A 36 -6.64 13.51 -14.43
CA HIS A 36 -7.33 12.31 -13.96
C HIS A 36 -7.45 12.18 -12.43
N LEU A 37 -6.67 12.93 -11.65
CA LEU A 37 -6.77 12.88 -10.20
C LEU A 37 -8.04 13.60 -9.73
N PRO A 38 -8.88 13.00 -8.87
CA PRO A 38 -10.06 13.68 -8.33
C PRO A 38 -9.71 15.00 -7.67
N ALA A 39 -10.51 16.04 -7.90
CA ALA A 39 -10.22 17.41 -7.45
C ALA A 39 -9.84 17.53 -5.96
N PRO A 40 -10.51 16.85 -5.01
CA PRO A 40 -10.12 16.90 -3.60
C PRO A 40 -8.72 16.34 -3.32
N LEU A 41 -8.33 15.26 -4.02
CA LEU A 41 -7.00 14.67 -3.88
C LEU A 41 -5.94 15.53 -4.58
N ARG A 42 -6.28 16.07 -5.76
CA ARG A 42 -5.39 16.99 -6.49
C ARG A 42 -5.08 18.25 -5.71
N ALA A 43 -6.04 18.76 -4.94
CA ALA A 43 -5.85 19.92 -4.07
C ALA A 43 -4.82 19.68 -2.94
N LEU A 44 -4.50 18.44 -2.61
CA LEU A 44 -3.46 18.10 -1.63
C LEU A 44 -2.05 18.09 -2.26
N CYS A 45 -1.97 17.91 -3.58
CA CYS A 45 -0.75 17.57 -4.32
C CYS A 45 -0.05 18.81 -4.89
N ASN A 46 1.22 19.04 -4.54
CA ASN A 46 2.07 19.97 -5.28
C ASN A 46 2.71 19.27 -6.49
N LEU A 47 1.99 19.20 -7.61
CA LEU A 47 2.45 18.54 -8.84
C LEU A 47 3.74 19.17 -9.42
N ASN A 48 4.10 20.40 -9.06
CA ASN A 48 5.38 20.98 -9.45
C ASN A 48 6.58 20.29 -8.79
N THR A 49 6.38 19.43 -7.79
CA THR A 49 7.45 18.73 -7.05
C THR A 49 7.56 17.25 -7.41
N LEU A 50 6.77 16.78 -8.38
CA LEU A 50 6.76 15.40 -8.88
C LEU A 50 8.17 14.84 -9.13
N ARG A 51 8.52 13.78 -8.42
CA ARG A 51 9.78 13.04 -8.57
C ARG A 51 9.51 11.55 -8.74
N LEU A 52 10.02 10.97 -9.82
CA LEU A 52 9.92 9.54 -10.06
C LEU A 52 10.83 8.81 -9.06
N GLU A 53 10.28 7.89 -8.27
CA GLU A 53 11.05 7.04 -7.38
C GLU A 53 11.70 5.89 -8.14
N SER A 54 12.91 5.49 -7.73
CA SER A 54 13.66 4.43 -8.38
C SER A 54 13.02 3.06 -8.16
N GLY A 55 13.23 2.12 -9.08
CA GLY A 55 12.78 0.73 -8.94
C GLY A 55 13.42 -0.04 -7.79
N SER A 56 14.36 0.54 -7.04
CA SER A 56 14.88 0.02 -5.76
C SER A 56 14.03 0.43 -4.56
N PHE A 57 13.25 1.50 -4.68
CA PHE A 57 12.17 1.84 -3.74
C PHE A 57 10.94 0.93 -3.95
N ILE A 58 10.99 0.04 -4.92
CA ILE A 58 9.93 -0.86 -5.35
C ILE A 58 10.54 -2.27 -5.24
N ASP A 59 10.56 -2.85 -4.03
CA ASP A 59 11.17 -4.15 -3.74
C ASP A 59 10.56 -5.30 -4.57
N ASP A 60 11.12 -6.50 -4.44
CA ASP A 60 10.75 -7.72 -5.17
C ASP A 60 9.24 -8.07 -5.06
N GLU A 61 8.55 -7.68 -3.98
CA GLU A 61 7.10 -7.86 -3.85
C GLU A 61 6.25 -6.91 -4.73
N LEU A 62 6.70 -5.67 -4.97
CA LEU A 62 6.07 -4.75 -5.94
C LEU A 62 6.54 -5.05 -7.37
N ARG A 63 7.79 -5.47 -7.55
CA ARG A 63 8.36 -5.85 -8.87
C ARG A 63 7.61 -6.99 -9.56
N ALA A 64 6.79 -7.75 -8.85
CA ALA A 64 5.93 -8.77 -9.44
C ALA A 64 4.97 -8.20 -10.50
N SER A 65 4.69 -6.89 -10.45
CA SER A 65 4.06 -6.10 -11.50
C SER A 65 5.14 -5.29 -12.24
N HIS A 66 5.34 -5.56 -13.54
CA HIS A 66 6.33 -4.81 -14.33
C HIS A 66 5.90 -3.38 -14.67
N SER A 67 4.66 -3.01 -14.36
CA SER A 67 3.94 -1.83 -14.87
C SER A 67 3.77 -0.70 -13.87
N ASP A 68 4.19 -0.88 -12.62
CA ASP A 68 3.92 0.11 -11.58
C ASP A 68 4.88 1.30 -11.68
N ILE A 69 4.31 2.49 -11.49
CA ILE A 69 5.04 3.75 -11.38
C ILE A 69 4.74 4.35 -10.02
N LEU A 70 5.81 4.78 -9.33
CA LEU A 70 5.69 5.50 -8.08
C LEU A 70 6.33 6.87 -8.20
N TYR A 71 5.53 7.89 -7.94
CA TYR A 71 6.00 9.26 -7.80
C TYR A 71 5.93 9.70 -6.35
N SER A 72 6.93 10.46 -5.90
CA SER A 72 6.86 11.27 -4.68
C SER A 72 6.60 12.73 -5.02
N LEU A 73 5.92 13.43 -4.12
CA LEU A 73 5.68 14.87 -4.21
C LEU A 73 5.39 15.44 -2.81
N GLN A 74 5.55 16.75 -2.67
CA GLN A 74 5.18 17.49 -1.47
C GLN A 74 3.67 17.74 -1.42
N THR A 75 3.15 17.87 -0.20
CA THR A 75 1.80 18.40 0.01
C THR A 75 1.76 19.90 -0.35
N GLN A 76 0.58 20.42 -0.67
CA GLN A 76 0.39 21.87 -0.81
C GLN A 76 0.61 22.62 0.52
N ALA A 77 0.50 21.93 1.67
CA ALA A 77 0.74 22.50 2.99
C ALA A 77 2.23 22.54 3.40
N GLY A 78 3.14 22.03 2.56
CA GLY A 78 4.59 22.08 2.77
C GLY A 78 5.15 20.93 3.63
N GLU A 79 4.44 20.53 4.68
CA GLU A 79 4.83 19.39 5.53
C GLU A 79 4.17 18.09 5.05
N GLY A 80 4.97 17.03 4.87
CA GLY A 80 4.52 15.70 4.50
C GLY A 80 4.77 15.30 3.04
N TYR A 81 4.72 13.99 2.82
CA TYR A 81 4.95 13.37 1.51
C TYR A 81 3.68 12.68 1.02
N ILE A 82 3.37 12.89 -0.25
CA ILE A 82 2.39 12.09 -0.97
C ILE A 82 3.15 11.19 -1.93
N TYR A 83 2.79 9.91 -1.96
CA TYR A 83 3.16 9.02 -3.05
C TYR A 83 1.97 8.78 -3.97
N LEU A 84 2.18 8.91 -5.27
CA LEU A 84 1.21 8.53 -6.30
C LEU A 84 1.66 7.20 -6.87
N LEU A 85 0.90 6.15 -6.58
CA LEU A 85 1.12 4.81 -7.10
C LEU A 85 0.19 4.61 -8.30
N ILE A 86 0.76 4.48 -9.49
CA ILE A 86 0.00 4.28 -10.73
C ILE A 86 0.29 2.90 -11.26
N GLU A 87 -0.75 2.06 -11.33
CA GLU A 87 -0.66 0.76 -11.98
C GLU A 87 -1.46 0.73 -13.29
N HIS A 88 -0.91 0.04 -14.27
CA HIS A 88 -1.59 -0.27 -15.52
C HIS A 88 -2.13 -1.71 -15.55
N GLN A 89 -3.39 -1.86 -15.97
CA GLN A 89 -4.00 -3.17 -16.27
C GLN A 89 -4.70 -3.20 -17.63
N SER A 90 -4.43 -4.24 -18.40
CA SER A 90 -5.09 -4.55 -19.67
C SER A 90 -6.20 -5.62 -19.55
N SER A 91 -6.37 -6.19 -18.35
CA SER A 91 -7.41 -7.16 -18.04
C SER A 91 -8.07 -6.82 -16.71
N ALA A 92 -9.39 -7.07 -16.60
CA ALA A 92 -10.09 -6.82 -15.35
C ALA A 92 -9.67 -7.87 -14.30
N ASP A 93 -9.13 -7.41 -13.17
CA ASP A 93 -8.72 -8.25 -12.04
C ASP A 93 -9.62 -7.95 -10.84
N ARG A 94 -10.32 -9.00 -10.36
CA ARG A 94 -11.23 -8.94 -9.20
C ARG A 94 -10.55 -8.42 -7.94
N HIS A 95 -9.27 -8.72 -7.75
CA HIS A 95 -8.54 -8.40 -6.51
C HIS A 95 -7.68 -7.14 -6.65
N MET A 96 -7.92 -6.33 -7.67
CA MET A 96 -7.07 -5.19 -7.98
C MET A 96 -6.99 -4.15 -6.86
N ALA A 97 -8.13 -3.83 -6.22
CA ALA A 97 -8.15 -2.89 -5.11
C ALA A 97 -7.26 -3.34 -3.94
N PHE A 98 -7.27 -4.66 -3.63
CA PHE A 98 -6.41 -5.22 -2.58
C PHE A 98 -4.93 -5.19 -2.97
N ARG A 99 -4.59 -5.44 -4.25
CA ARG A 99 -3.22 -5.32 -4.74
C ARG A 99 -2.69 -3.89 -4.59
N LEU A 100 -3.47 -2.90 -5.02
CA LEU A 100 -3.10 -1.49 -4.87
C LEU A 100 -2.87 -1.09 -3.41
N MET A 101 -3.67 -1.61 -2.48
CA MET A 101 -3.45 -1.38 -1.06
C MET A 101 -2.18 -2.02 -0.52
N ARG A 102 -1.87 -3.26 -0.93
CA ARG A 102 -0.58 -3.89 -0.57
C ARG A 102 0.60 -3.05 -1.04
N TYR A 103 0.52 -2.52 -2.25
CA TYR A 103 1.54 -1.64 -2.80
C TYR A 103 1.63 -0.30 -2.06
N ALA A 104 0.49 0.27 -1.67
CA ALA A 104 0.45 1.47 -0.85
C ALA A 104 1.11 1.26 0.53
N ILE A 105 0.78 0.17 1.22
CA ILE A 105 1.39 -0.18 2.52
C ILE A 105 2.90 -0.41 2.38
N ALA A 106 3.34 -1.08 1.31
CA ALA A 106 4.76 -1.27 1.06
C ALA A 106 5.50 0.06 0.80
N ALA A 107 4.88 1.01 0.11
CA ALA A 107 5.43 2.36 -0.07
C ALA A 107 5.51 3.13 1.26
N MET A 108 4.49 3.00 2.10
CA MET A 108 4.47 3.57 3.46
C MET A 108 5.60 3.01 4.33
N GLN A 109 5.78 1.68 4.34
CA GLN A 109 6.85 1.04 5.11
C GLN A 109 8.23 1.56 4.69
N ARG A 110 8.51 1.66 3.38
CA ARG A 110 9.79 2.19 2.90
C ARG A 110 10.03 3.65 3.23
N HIS A 111 8.96 4.42 3.36
CA HIS A 111 9.08 5.78 3.84
C HIS A 111 9.61 5.79 5.28
N LEU A 112 9.08 4.93 6.16
CA LEU A 112 9.59 4.77 7.51
C LEU A 112 11.04 4.23 7.54
N ASP A 113 11.35 3.26 6.67
CA ASP A 113 12.71 2.68 6.58
C ASP A 113 13.78 3.71 6.17
N LYS A 114 13.39 4.82 5.52
CA LYS A 114 14.26 5.97 5.21
C LYS A 114 14.53 6.88 6.43
N GLY A 115 14.00 6.55 7.60
CA GLY A 115 14.16 7.32 8.84
C GLY A 115 13.08 8.39 9.06
N HIS A 116 12.02 8.41 8.26
CA HIS A 116 10.88 9.30 8.51
C HIS A 116 10.05 8.78 9.69
N THR A 117 9.56 9.70 10.53
CA THR A 117 8.83 9.37 11.77
C THR A 117 7.31 9.33 11.60
N GLN A 118 6.81 9.80 10.45
CA GLN A 118 5.39 9.86 10.13
C GLN A 118 5.10 9.06 8.87
N LEU A 119 3.90 8.50 8.76
CA LEU A 119 3.44 7.83 7.55
C LEU A 119 3.18 8.85 6.43
N PRO A 120 3.51 8.53 5.17
CA PRO A 120 3.11 9.33 4.03
C PRO A 120 1.67 9.01 3.63
N LEU A 121 1.01 9.95 2.93
CA LEU A 121 -0.20 9.62 2.20
C LEU A 121 0.18 8.87 0.91
N VAL A 122 -0.51 7.79 0.58
CA VAL A 122 -0.32 7.09 -0.70
C VAL A 122 -1.64 7.03 -1.44
N ILE A 123 -1.66 7.56 -2.66
CA ILE A 123 -2.85 7.60 -3.53
C ILE A 123 -2.67 6.57 -4.64
N PRO A 124 -3.36 5.42 -4.56
CA PRO A 124 -3.37 4.44 -5.63
C PRO A 124 -4.27 4.88 -6.79
N LEU A 125 -3.76 4.72 -8.01
CA LEU A 125 -4.44 5.01 -9.27
C LEU A 125 -4.34 3.79 -10.18
N LEU A 126 -5.47 3.40 -10.75
CA LEU A 126 -5.54 2.35 -11.76
C LEU A 126 -5.74 2.99 -13.14
N PHE A 127 -4.77 2.77 -14.03
CA PHE A 127 -4.91 3.03 -15.45
C PHE A 127 -5.38 1.74 -16.14
N TYR A 128 -6.64 1.71 -16.54
CA TYR A 128 -7.27 0.52 -17.14
C TYR A 128 -7.60 0.71 -18.61
N HIS A 129 -7.24 -0.25 -19.47
CA HIS A 129 -7.63 -0.27 -20.88
C HIS A 129 -8.05 -1.65 -21.41
N GLY A 130 -8.66 -2.46 -20.55
CA GLY A 130 -9.09 -3.79 -20.95
C GLY A 130 -10.37 -3.84 -21.79
N ARG A 131 -10.65 -5.04 -22.32
CA ARG A 131 -11.82 -5.31 -23.16
C ARG A 131 -13.16 -5.20 -22.43
N VAL A 132 -13.18 -5.39 -21.12
CA VAL A 132 -14.40 -5.33 -20.30
C VAL A 132 -14.60 -3.89 -19.85
N SER A 133 -15.60 -3.21 -20.39
CA SER A 133 -15.88 -1.80 -20.07
C SER A 133 -17.37 -1.60 -19.75
N PRO A 134 -17.73 -0.84 -18.69
CA PRO A 134 -16.84 -0.21 -17.72
C PRO A 134 -16.14 -1.24 -16.80
N TRP A 135 -15.16 -0.78 -16.01
CA TRP A 135 -14.46 -1.63 -15.03
C TRP A 135 -15.48 -2.33 -14.10
N PRO A 136 -15.44 -3.68 -13.96
CA PRO A 136 -16.54 -4.42 -13.35
C PRO A 136 -16.40 -4.68 -11.84
N TYR A 137 -15.30 -4.28 -11.19
CA TYR A 137 -15.01 -4.62 -9.79
C TYR A 137 -14.92 -3.38 -8.88
N PRO A 138 -15.23 -3.49 -7.58
CA PRO A 138 -15.03 -2.38 -6.64
C PRO A 138 -13.56 -1.95 -6.56
N MET A 139 -13.33 -0.64 -6.49
CA MET A 139 -11.99 -0.05 -6.25
C MET A 139 -11.71 0.25 -4.77
N CYS A 140 -12.63 -0.11 -3.88
CA CYS A 140 -12.41 -0.11 -2.44
C CYS A 140 -12.03 -1.52 -2.00
N TRP A 141 -10.83 -1.70 -1.44
CA TRP A 141 -10.32 -3.02 -1.05
C TRP A 141 -11.18 -3.69 0.03
N LEU A 142 -11.81 -2.91 0.91
CA LEU A 142 -12.73 -3.38 1.95
C LEU A 142 -13.99 -4.03 1.38
N ALA A 143 -14.36 -3.73 0.12
CA ALA A 143 -15.48 -4.38 -0.55
C ALA A 143 -15.18 -5.84 -0.95
N GLY A 144 -13.91 -6.28 -0.84
CA GLY A 144 -13.51 -7.65 -1.14
C GLY A 144 -13.79 -8.66 -0.02
N PHE A 145 -14.22 -8.19 1.17
CA PHE A 145 -14.57 -9.05 2.30
C PHE A 145 -15.99 -9.60 2.16
N ALA A 146 -16.25 -10.74 2.80
CA ALA A 146 -17.60 -11.32 2.85
C ALA A 146 -18.62 -10.38 3.50
N ASP A 147 -18.18 -9.59 4.50
CA ASP A 147 -18.94 -8.51 5.12
C ASP A 147 -18.09 -7.22 5.09
N PRO A 148 -18.33 -6.31 4.13
CA PRO A 148 -17.60 -5.05 4.01
C PRO A 148 -17.79 -4.09 5.18
N ASP A 149 -18.90 -4.15 5.91
CA ASP A 149 -19.18 -3.24 7.02
C ASP A 149 -18.39 -3.65 8.26
N ILE A 150 -18.30 -4.95 8.54
CA ILE A 150 -17.38 -5.48 9.56
C ILE A 150 -15.94 -5.12 9.21
N ALA A 151 -15.53 -5.25 7.95
CA ALA A 151 -14.18 -4.89 7.52
C ALA A 151 -13.87 -3.41 7.76
N ARG A 152 -14.80 -2.50 7.44
CA ARG A 152 -14.64 -1.05 7.71
C ARG A 152 -14.45 -0.76 9.19
N ARG A 153 -15.14 -1.47 10.08
CA ARG A 153 -14.97 -1.31 11.53
C ARG A 153 -13.60 -1.82 11.98
N ILE A 154 -13.23 -3.02 11.57
CA ILE A 154 -11.94 -3.65 11.96
C ILE A 154 -10.73 -2.83 11.48
N TYR A 155 -10.79 -2.27 10.27
CA TYR A 155 -9.65 -1.59 9.65
C TYR A 155 -9.74 -0.06 9.66
N GLY A 156 -10.83 0.50 10.17
CA GLY A 156 -11.07 1.95 10.23
C GLY A 156 -11.16 2.51 11.65
N GLU A 157 -11.26 1.66 12.66
CA GLU A 157 -11.25 2.04 14.08
C GLU A 157 -9.91 1.64 14.72
N ASP A 158 -9.71 2.06 15.98
CA ASP A 158 -8.52 1.68 16.75
C ASP A 158 -8.44 0.16 16.91
N PHE A 159 -7.23 -0.40 16.76
CA PHE A 159 -7.01 -1.81 17.01
C PHE A 159 -7.17 -2.13 18.50
N PRO A 160 -7.76 -3.28 18.86
CA PRO A 160 -7.90 -3.68 20.26
C PRO A 160 -6.51 -3.86 20.90
N LEU A 161 -6.21 -3.04 21.91
CA LEU A 161 -4.99 -3.14 22.70
C LEU A 161 -5.26 -3.98 23.96
N ILE A 162 -4.50 -5.07 24.12
CA ILE A 162 -4.47 -5.85 25.35
C ILE A 162 -3.21 -5.44 26.12
N ASP A 163 -3.33 -4.37 26.91
CA ASP A 163 -2.22 -3.89 27.74
C ASP A 163 -2.23 -4.55 29.12
N ILE A 164 -1.58 -5.71 29.20
CA ILE A 164 -1.45 -6.45 30.45
C ILE A 164 -0.68 -5.69 31.51
N THR A 165 0.08 -4.62 31.19
CA THR A 165 0.88 -3.86 32.18
C THR A 165 -0.01 -3.11 33.16
N SER A 166 -1.23 -2.76 32.73
CA SER A 166 -2.23 -2.05 33.50
C SER A 166 -3.12 -2.96 34.36
N THR A 167 -3.13 -4.27 34.11
CA THR A 167 -3.92 -5.25 34.87
C THR A 167 -3.21 -5.70 36.15
N PRO A 168 -3.85 -5.62 37.34
CA PRO A 168 -3.33 -6.15 38.59
C PRO A 168 -3.10 -7.67 38.57
N ASP A 169 -2.04 -8.14 39.24
CA ASP A 169 -1.66 -9.56 39.22
C ASP A 169 -2.73 -10.47 39.83
N ASP A 170 -3.48 -10.02 40.83
CA ASP A 170 -4.54 -10.80 41.48
C ASP A 170 -5.74 -11.05 40.55
N GLU A 171 -6.01 -10.12 39.63
CA GLU A 171 -7.04 -10.27 38.60
C GLU A 171 -6.62 -11.28 37.53
N ILE A 172 -5.35 -11.25 37.10
CA ILE A 172 -4.75 -12.21 36.16
C ILE A 172 -4.76 -13.63 36.76
N MET A 173 -4.52 -13.76 38.07
CA MET A 173 -4.44 -15.05 38.76
C MET A 173 -5.81 -15.71 39.00
N ARG A 174 -6.90 -14.92 39.05
CA ARG A 174 -8.27 -15.41 39.28
C ARG A 174 -8.90 -16.02 38.04
N THR A 175 -8.52 -15.59 36.84
CA THR A 175 -8.99 -16.20 35.61
C THR A 175 -8.12 -17.42 35.28
N GLY A 176 -8.66 -18.64 35.43
CA GLY A 176 -7.89 -19.89 35.30
C GLY A 176 -7.09 -20.06 33.97
N ALA A 177 -7.51 -19.39 32.90
CA ALA A 177 -6.82 -19.37 31.60
C ALA A 177 -5.61 -18.40 31.53
N TRP A 178 -5.48 -17.48 32.50
CA TRP A 178 -4.51 -16.39 32.49
C TRP A 178 -3.30 -16.64 33.39
N ARG A 179 -3.26 -17.78 34.11
CA ARG A 179 -2.12 -18.18 34.96
C ARG A 179 -0.79 -18.28 34.21
N CYS A 180 -0.79 -18.69 32.94
CA CYS A 180 0.43 -18.69 32.12
C CYS A 180 0.93 -17.28 31.79
N TRP A 181 0.06 -16.27 31.80
CA TRP A 181 0.40 -14.89 31.41
C TRP A 181 1.10 -14.11 32.53
N SER A 182 0.83 -14.42 33.81
CA SER A 182 1.64 -13.90 34.92
C SER A 182 3.10 -14.35 34.79
N CYS A 183 3.33 -15.61 34.39
CA CYS A 183 4.68 -16.10 34.10
C CYS A 183 5.32 -15.33 32.93
N CYS A 184 4.56 -15.06 31.86
CA CYS A 184 5.03 -14.21 30.76
C CYS A 184 5.41 -12.80 31.22
N ARG A 185 4.62 -12.13 32.08
CA ARG A 185 4.95 -10.79 32.59
C ARG A 185 6.30 -10.79 33.32
N SER A 186 6.57 -11.77 34.18
CA SER A 186 7.85 -11.90 34.88
C SER A 186 9.02 -12.22 33.93
N ILE A 187 8.80 -13.00 32.88
CA ILE A 187 9.80 -13.30 31.84
C ILE A 187 10.12 -12.07 30.97
N PHE A 188 9.13 -11.26 30.61
CA PHE A 188 9.33 -10.05 29.80
C PHE A 188 9.84 -8.85 30.61
N ALA A 189 9.52 -8.76 31.91
CA ALA A 189 10.03 -7.72 32.79
C ALA A 189 11.53 -7.89 33.14
N SER A 190 12.10 -9.08 32.92
CA SER A 190 13.52 -9.37 33.18
C SER A 190 14.41 -9.27 31.93
N GLY A 191 13.86 -8.80 30.80
CA GLY A 191 14.54 -8.70 29.50
C GLY A 191 14.70 -7.30 28.91
N ILE A 192 14.56 -6.23 29.71
CA ILE A 192 14.91 -4.84 29.36
C ILE A 192 16.04 -4.37 30.28
#